data_AF-A0A9D3AB62-F1
#
_entry.id   AF-A0A9D3AB62-F1
#
_cell.length_a   1.000
_cell.length_b   1.000
_cell.length_c   1.000
_cell.angle_alpha   90.00
_cell.angle_beta   90.00
_cell.angle_gamma   90.00
#
_symmetry.space_group_name_H-M   'P 1'
#
loop_
_entity.id
_entity.type
_entity.pdbx_description
1 polymer ?
#
loop_
_entity_poly.entity_id
_entity_poly.type
_entity_poly.pdbx_seq_one_letter_code
_entity_poly.pdbx_strand_id
1 'polypeptide(L)'
;MAVSQQVFLRDAMRRLNLTRDVFAARIGVKRRALDTWLLPEGSQEFRGMPEVVQRFVTEIVENESLLEKYAQNNQRGPLRDRIAIHGKHQLLSVEQFTRESVEELVRIADMMQPIARRQKVSRVLEGAVLGNLFFEASTRTRVSFGAAFCRLGGSVCDTTGFTFSSMAKGESIYDTSRVMSGYVDAMVIRHPEQGSVAEFAAATNIPVVNGGDGAGEHPSQALLDLYTILTEFSRLGKLLDGSHIAITGDLKYGRTVHSLMKMLSLYKGLKFTLISPPGLEMPQDIIEHVAQRGNHVVEQTHSMTDIKGADVIYATRVQKERFSDEQLEGYSADFQINKALLDTFGKEDVIIMHPLPRDSREDAHDLSIDLNHDPRLAIFRQADNGIPVRMAIFAVLLGVENLVQHSMRDVTWSPPSHIGPEDAVFHGMY
;
A
#
# COMPACT_ATOMS: atom_id res chain seq x y z
N MET A 1 35.62 -10.98 -32.90
CA MET A 1 34.71 -12.08 -32.56
C MET A 1 33.61 -11.51 -31.70
N ALA A 2 32.34 -11.67 -32.09
CA ALA A 2 31.22 -11.19 -31.27
C ALA A 2 31.25 -11.90 -29.90
N VAL A 3 31.14 -11.15 -28.82
CA VAL A 3 31.05 -11.71 -27.47
C VAL A 3 29.75 -12.50 -27.39
N SER A 4 29.80 -13.75 -26.93
CA SER A 4 28.58 -14.56 -26.80
C SER A 4 27.61 -13.92 -25.80
N GLN A 5 26.30 -14.06 -26.05
CA GLN A 5 25.24 -13.51 -25.20
C GLN A 5 25.42 -13.89 -23.72
N GLN A 6 25.80 -15.14 -23.47
CA GLN A 6 26.07 -15.66 -22.13
C GLN A 6 27.19 -14.87 -21.43
N VAL A 7 28.28 -14.58 -22.14
CA VAL A 7 29.42 -13.82 -21.59
C VAL A 7 29.03 -12.36 -21.36
N PHE A 8 28.30 -11.77 -22.31
CA PHE A 8 27.79 -10.41 -22.21
C PHE A 8 26.89 -10.21 -20.97
N LEU A 9 25.92 -11.10 -20.74
CA LEU A 9 25.01 -11.01 -19.59
C LEU A 9 25.73 -11.26 -18.25
N ARG A 10 26.71 -12.17 -18.21
CA ARG A 10 27.52 -12.40 -17.01
C ARG A 10 28.40 -11.19 -16.67
N ASP A 11 28.98 -10.55 -17.67
CA ASP A 11 29.78 -9.34 -17.48
C ASP A 11 28.91 -8.18 -17.00
N ALA A 12 27.72 -7.99 -17.60
CA ALA A 12 26.75 -6.98 -17.16
C ALA A 12 26.33 -7.18 -15.69
N MET A 13 25.94 -8.40 -15.30
CA MET A 13 25.60 -8.72 -13.90
C MET A 13 26.76 -8.44 -12.94
N ARG A 14 27.99 -8.78 -13.35
CA ARG A 14 29.19 -8.55 -12.55
C ARG A 14 29.48 -7.06 -12.37
N ARG A 15 29.43 -6.26 -13.46
CA ARG A 15 29.68 -4.81 -13.41
C ARG A 15 28.64 -4.07 -12.57
N LEU A 16 27.39 -4.52 -12.61
CA LEU A 16 26.30 -3.94 -11.83
C LEU A 16 26.22 -4.50 -10.40
N ASN A 17 27.03 -5.50 -10.06
CA ASN A 17 26.99 -6.25 -8.80
C ASN A 17 25.60 -6.80 -8.45
N LEU A 18 24.88 -7.31 -9.45
CA LEU A 18 23.52 -7.83 -9.30
C LEU A 18 23.49 -9.36 -9.35
N THR A 19 22.65 -9.96 -8.51
CA THR A 19 22.30 -11.38 -8.64
C THR A 19 21.42 -11.60 -9.87
N ARG A 20 21.31 -12.84 -10.36
CA ARG A 20 20.50 -13.16 -11.54
C ARG A 20 19.02 -12.75 -11.38
N ASP A 21 18.50 -12.91 -10.17
CA ASP A 21 17.12 -12.54 -9.86
C ASP A 21 16.89 -11.03 -9.97
N VAL A 22 17.80 -10.25 -9.38
CA VAL A 22 17.71 -8.79 -9.39
C VAL A 22 17.97 -8.25 -10.80
N PHE A 23 18.90 -8.87 -11.54
CA PHE A 23 19.19 -8.49 -12.92
C PHE A 23 18.03 -8.82 -13.87
N ALA A 24 17.39 -9.98 -13.73
CA ALA A 24 16.20 -10.34 -14.53
C ALA A 24 15.05 -9.36 -14.29
N ALA A 25 14.77 -9.04 -13.02
CA ALA A 25 13.78 -8.04 -12.65
C ALA A 25 14.12 -6.65 -13.23
N ARG A 26 15.41 -6.25 -13.16
CA ARG A 26 15.91 -4.96 -13.65
C ARG A 26 15.71 -4.76 -15.15
N ILE A 27 15.81 -5.82 -15.95
CA ILE A 27 15.63 -5.77 -17.40
C ILE A 27 14.22 -6.14 -17.85
N GLY A 28 13.28 -6.27 -16.90
CA GLY A 28 11.86 -6.51 -17.16
C GLY A 28 11.54 -7.92 -17.66
N VAL A 29 12.35 -8.92 -17.31
CA VAL A 29 12.23 -10.28 -17.84
C VAL A 29 12.09 -11.29 -16.71
N LYS A 30 11.40 -12.41 -16.99
CA LYS A 30 11.33 -13.51 -16.02
C LYS A 30 12.73 -14.10 -15.83
N ARG A 31 13.09 -14.46 -14.59
CA ARG A 31 14.35 -15.18 -14.27
C ARG A 31 14.56 -16.38 -15.20
N ARG A 32 13.50 -17.14 -15.48
CA ARG A 32 13.55 -18.28 -16.41
C ARG A 32 13.95 -17.90 -17.84
N ALA A 33 13.55 -16.72 -18.33
CA ALA A 33 13.98 -16.22 -19.63
C ALA A 33 15.46 -15.80 -19.59
N LEU A 34 15.90 -15.13 -18.51
CA LEU A 34 17.32 -14.84 -18.32
C LEU A 34 18.16 -16.12 -18.22
N ASP A 35 17.65 -17.15 -17.53
CA ASP A 35 18.34 -18.42 -17.36
C ASP A 35 18.52 -19.14 -18.71
N THR A 36 17.53 -19.10 -19.62
CA THR A 36 17.69 -19.67 -20.98
C THR A 36 18.68 -18.87 -21.84
N TRP A 37 18.82 -17.56 -21.58
CA TRP A 37 19.81 -16.70 -22.25
C TRP A 37 21.23 -16.90 -21.73
N LEU A 38 21.36 -17.40 -20.51
CA LEU A 38 22.63 -17.71 -19.85
C LEU A 38 23.13 -19.13 -20.14
N LEU A 39 22.43 -19.90 -20.98
CA LEU A 39 22.88 -21.20 -21.45
C LEU A 39 23.89 -21.07 -22.61
N PRO A 40 24.79 -22.04 -22.81
CA PRO A 40 25.62 -22.11 -24.01
C PRO A 40 24.76 -22.28 -25.27
N GLU A 41 25.18 -21.70 -26.40
CA GLU A 41 24.45 -21.72 -27.67
C GLU A 41 24.14 -23.14 -28.21
N GLY A 42 24.88 -24.16 -27.76
CA GLY A 42 24.63 -25.57 -28.09
C GLY A 42 23.60 -26.31 -27.22
N SER A 43 22.96 -25.63 -26.26
CA SER A 43 21.96 -26.25 -25.38
C SER A 43 20.58 -26.29 -26.03
N GLN A 44 19.83 -27.39 -25.88
CA GLN A 44 18.46 -27.54 -26.42
C GLN A 44 17.47 -26.49 -25.86
N GLU A 45 17.72 -26.00 -24.65
CA GLU A 45 16.89 -24.99 -23.98
C GLU A 45 17.38 -23.55 -24.23
N PHE A 46 18.46 -23.37 -25.00
CA PHE A 46 18.98 -22.06 -25.34
C PHE A 46 17.92 -21.25 -26.09
N ARG A 47 17.77 -19.98 -25.72
CA ARG A 47 16.93 -19.01 -26.43
C ARG A 47 17.74 -17.74 -26.65
N GLY A 48 17.56 -17.13 -27.82
CA GLY A 48 18.12 -15.82 -28.11
C GLY A 48 17.43 -14.75 -27.25
N MET A 49 18.22 -13.86 -26.68
CA MET A 49 17.75 -12.65 -26.03
C MET A 49 17.21 -11.69 -27.11
N PRO A 50 16.00 -11.11 -26.94
CA PRO A 50 15.46 -10.14 -27.90
C PRO A 50 16.37 -8.91 -28.07
N GLU A 51 16.48 -8.37 -29.29
CA GLU A 51 17.32 -7.20 -29.58
C GLU A 51 16.99 -5.97 -28.72
N VAL A 52 15.72 -5.78 -28.37
CA VAL A 52 15.27 -4.69 -27.49
C VAL A 52 15.91 -4.81 -26.10
N VAL A 53 16.00 -6.03 -25.55
CA VAL A 53 16.63 -6.28 -24.26
C VAL A 53 18.14 -6.13 -24.36
N GLN A 54 18.74 -6.56 -25.47
CA GLN A 54 20.17 -6.35 -25.71
C GLN A 54 20.55 -4.87 -25.70
N ARG A 55 19.80 -4.02 -26.43
CA ARG A 55 20.03 -2.57 -26.44
C ARG A 55 19.86 -1.96 -25.05
N PHE A 56 18.84 -2.38 -24.32
CA PHE A 56 18.58 -1.90 -22.96
C PHE A 56 19.70 -2.28 -21.98
N VAL A 57 20.21 -3.52 -22.02
CA VAL A 57 21.34 -3.95 -21.18
C VAL A 57 22.61 -3.18 -21.53
N THR A 58 22.89 -2.98 -22.82
CA THR A 58 24.05 -2.19 -23.28
C THR A 58 23.98 -0.76 -22.73
N GLU A 59 22.82 -0.12 -22.82
CA GLU A 59 22.61 1.25 -22.32
C GLU A 59 22.79 1.34 -20.80
N ILE A 60 22.34 0.34 -20.03
CA ILE A 60 22.55 0.29 -18.57
C ILE A 60 24.04 0.18 -18.22
N VAL A 61 24.80 -0.60 -18.98
CA VAL A 61 26.23 -0.87 -18.70
C VAL A 61 27.13 0.28 -19.17
N GLU A 62 26.79 0.95 -20.27
CA GLU A 62 27.59 2.04 -20.85
C GLU A 62 27.38 3.40 -20.17
N ASN A 63 26.32 3.55 -19.38
CA ASN A 63 25.98 4.82 -18.74
C ASN A 63 26.52 4.88 -17.30
N GLU A 64 27.85 5.00 -17.16
CA GLU A 64 28.57 5.09 -15.86
C GLU A 64 28.01 6.17 -14.92
N SER A 65 27.43 7.24 -15.46
CA SER A 65 26.81 8.34 -14.67
C SER A 65 25.57 7.92 -13.87
N LEU A 66 24.85 6.88 -14.31
CA LEU A 66 23.71 6.32 -13.57
C LEU A 66 24.20 5.38 -12.47
N LEU A 67 25.28 4.61 -12.72
CA LEU A 67 25.89 3.73 -11.72
C LEU A 67 26.43 4.51 -10.52
N GLU A 68 27.09 5.64 -10.77
CA GLU A 68 27.55 6.53 -9.71
C GLU A 68 26.38 7.22 -8.99
N LYS A 69 25.33 7.66 -9.69
CA LYS A 69 24.14 8.23 -9.03
C LYS A 69 23.42 7.23 -8.13
N TYR A 70 23.33 5.95 -8.49
CA TYR A 70 22.68 4.94 -7.65
C TYR A 70 23.57 4.45 -6.49
N ALA A 71 24.90 4.44 -6.67
CA ALA A 71 25.84 4.19 -5.58
C ALA A 71 25.98 5.39 -4.62
N GLN A 72 25.77 6.63 -5.12
CA GLN A 72 25.91 7.88 -4.36
C GLN A 72 24.59 8.42 -3.80
N ASN A 73 23.41 8.05 -4.32
CA ASN A 73 22.10 8.36 -3.69
C ASN A 73 21.71 7.39 -2.56
N ASN A 74 22.71 6.86 -1.84
CA ASN A 74 22.50 6.45 -0.46
C ASN A 74 22.21 7.70 0.36
N GLN A 75 20.94 8.11 0.43
CA GLN A 75 20.47 8.80 1.63
C GLN A 75 20.82 7.90 2.81
N ARG A 76 21.85 8.32 3.54
CA ARG A 76 22.55 7.51 4.53
C ARG A 76 21.61 7.17 5.68
N GLY A 77 21.35 5.89 5.89
CA GLY A 77 20.76 5.37 7.13
C GLY A 77 19.63 4.35 6.90
N PRO A 78 19.34 3.52 7.91
CA PRO A 78 18.15 2.66 7.96
C PRO A 78 16.87 3.41 7.56
N LEU A 79 15.93 2.72 6.91
CA LEU A 79 14.63 3.30 6.51
C LEU A 79 13.91 3.98 7.68
N ARG A 80 13.93 3.35 8.86
CA ARG A 80 13.29 3.86 10.09
C ARG A 80 13.82 5.24 10.51
N ASP A 81 15.08 5.54 10.23
CA ASP A 81 15.72 6.81 10.56
C ASP A 81 15.29 7.89 9.54
N ARG A 82 15.14 7.51 8.26
CA ARG A 82 14.72 8.41 7.18
C ARG A 82 13.23 8.79 7.24
N ILE A 83 12.39 7.90 7.74
CA ILE A 83 10.96 8.18 7.97
C ILE A 83 10.70 8.67 9.40
N ALA A 84 11.72 8.87 10.23
CA ALA A 84 11.54 9.35 11.60
C ALA A 84 10.94 10.76 11.62
N ILE A 85 10.07 11.03 12.59
CA ILE A 85 9.51 12.36 12.82
C ILE A 85 9.85 12.80 14.24
N HIS A 86 10.33 14.04 14.39
CA HIS A 86 10.84 14.57 15.66
C HIS A 86 11.90 13.67 16.33
N GLY A 87 12.73 12.98 15.53
CA GLY A 87 13.77 12.08 16.01
C GLY A 87 13.27 10.75 16.60
N LYS A 88 11.99 10.42 16.41
CA LYS A 88 11.37 9.17 16.88
C LYS A 88 10.97 8.27 15.72
N HIS A 89 11.16 6.96 15.88
CA HIS A 89 10.72 5.94 14.91
C HIS A 89 9.23 5.68 15.09
N GLN A 90 8.39 6.39 14.34
CA GLN A 90 6.94 6.32 14.43
C GLN A 90 6.31 6.62 13.09
N LEU A 91 5.05 6.23 12.90
CA LEU A 91 4.29 6.46 11.67
C LEU A 91 3.04 7.27 11.99
N LEU A 92 3.10 8.57 11.77
CA LEU A 92 2.01 9.52 12.05
C LEU A 92 1.35 10.05 10.77
N SER A 93 2.13 10.26 9.72
CA SER A 93 1.69 10.92 8.48
C SER A 93 2.34 10.30 7.24
N VAL A 94 1.65 10.42 6.10
CA VAL A 94 2.21 10.07 4.78
C VAL A 94 3.33 11.01 4.33
N GLU A 95 3.41 12.22 4.90
CA GLU A 95 4.44 13.21 4.56
C GLU A 95 5.85 12.82 5.04
N GLN A 96 5.95 11.78 5.87
CA GLN A 96 7.23 11.18 6.28
C GLN A 96 7.93 10.44 5.14
N PHE A 97 7.25 10.23 4.01
CA PHE A 97 7.76 9.41 2.91
C PHE A 97 8.22 10.23 1.72
N THR A 98 9.32 9.78 1.13
CA THR A 98 9.73 10.09 -0.24
C THR A 98 9.39 8.91 -1.13
N ARG A 99 9.44 9.08 -2.45
CA ARG A 99 9.23 7.97 -3.39
C ARG A 99 10.18 6.80 -3.09
N GLU A 100 11.44 7.09 -2.82
CA GLU A 100 12.47 6.07 -2.55
C GLU A 100 12.20 5.32 -1.25
N SER A 101 11.76 6.02 -0.19
CA SER A 101 11.45 5.38 1.09
C SER A 101 10.17 4.52 1.02
N VAL A 102 9.18 4.93 0.21
CA VAL A 102 8.03 4.09 -0.13
C VAL A 102 8.48 2.85 -0.89
N GLU A 103 9.27 3.01 -1.96
CA GLU A 103 9.74 1.89 -2.78
C GLU A 103 10.55 0.88 -1.93
N GLU A 104 11.28 1.35 -0.92
CA GLU A 104 11.95 0.48 0.04
C GLU A 104 10.99 -0.26 0.97
N LEU A 105 9.98 0.43 1.52
CA LEU A 105 8.94 -0.22 2.31
C LEU A 105 8.17 -1.27 1.49
N VAL A 106 7.89 -1.00 0.21
CA VAL A 106 7.26 -1.94 -0.73
C VAL A 106 8.11 -3.20 -0.89
N ARG A 107 9.43 -3.06 -1.08
CA ARG A 107 10.35 -4.23 -1.13
C ARG A 107 10.33 -5.04 0.16
N ILE A 108 10.24 -4.37 1.31
CA ILE A 108 10.13 -5.04 2.60
C ILE A 108 8.78 -5.75 2.73
N ALA A 109 7.68 -5.15 2.26
CA ALA A 109 6.36 -5.77 2.24
C ALA A 109 6.31 -7.01 1.32
N ASP A 110 6.98 -6.98 0.16
CA ASP A 110 7.10 -8.16 -0.72
C ASP A 110 7.79 -9.33 -0.02
N MET A 111 8.82 -9.05 0.79
CA MET A 111 9.47 -10.06 1.62
C MET A 111 8.54 -10.64 2.68
N MET A 112 7.49 -9.93 3.12
CA MET A 112 6.49 -10.43 4.07
C MET A 112 5.45 -11.35 3.43
N GLN A 113 5.31 -11.35 2.10
CA GLN A 113 4.27 -12.09 1.37
C GLN A 113 4.20 -13.58 1.74
N PRO A 114 5.30 -14.36 1.82
CA PRO A 114 5.22 -15.77 2.19
C PRO A 114 4.61 -16.00 3.58
N ILE A 115 4.83 -15.08 4.52
CA ILE A 115 4.26 -15.15 5.86
C ILE A 115 2.77 -14.75 5.84
N ALA A 116 2.44 -13.67 5.12
CA ALA A 116 1.07 -13.21 4.95
C ALA A 116 0.17 -14.27 4.27
N ARG A 117 0.73 -14.97 3.26
CA ARG A 117 0.10 -16.09 2.54
C ARG A 117 0.11 -17.41 3.32
N ARG A 118 0.62 -17.42 4.57
CA ARG A 118 0.63 -18.63 5.42
C ARG A 118 1.44 -19.78 4.80
N GLN A 119 2.47 -19.46 4.03
CA GLN A 119 3.43 -20.43 3.50
C GLN A 119 4.64 -20.55 4.45
N LYS A 120 5.01 -19.44 5.08
CA LYS A 120 6.05 -19.36 6.10
C LYS A 120 5.48 -18.83 7.41
N VAL A 121 6.20 -19.08 8.50
CA VAL A 121 6.04 -18.38 9.79
C VAL A 121 7.33 -17.67 10.14
N SER A 122 7.21 -16.57 10.90
CA SER A 122 8.34 -15.85 11.49
C SER A 122 8.12 -15.69 12.99
N ARG A 123 9.24 -15.59 13.72
CA ARG A 123 9.29 -15.28 15.16
C ARG A 123 10.20 -14.09 15.44
N VAL A 124 10.38 -13.20 14.47
CA VAL A 124 11.30 -12.07 14.58
C VAL A 124 10.91 -11.08 15.70
N LEU A 125 9.63 -11.05 16.09
CA LEU A 125 9.09 -10.28 17.21
C LEU A 125 8.70 -11.16 18.40
N GLU A 126 9.27 -12.36 18.56
CA GLU A 126 8.98 -13.22 19.71
C GLU A 126 9.30 -12.50 21.02
N GLY A 127 8.29 -12.39 21.89
CA GLY A 127 8.37 -11.67 23.17
C GLY A 127 7.94 -10.20 23.11
N ALA A 128 7.85 -9.58 21.93
CA ALA A 128 7.36 -8.21 21.80
C ALA A 128 5.84 -8.14 21.98
N VAL A 129 5.35 -7.01 22.50
CA VAL A 129 3.93 -6.76 22.78
C VAL A 129 3.44 -5.48 22.07
N LEU A 130 2.32 -5.59 21.35
CA LEU A 130 1.64 -4.46 20.72
C LEU A 130 0.49 -3.96 21.61
N GLY A 131 0.49 -2.66 21.93
CA GLY A 131 -0.69 -1.96 22.43
C GLY A 131 -1.58 -1.50 21.28
N ASN A 132 -2.73 -2.14 21.09
CA ASN A 132 -3.65 -1.85 19.99
C ASN A 132 -4.86 -1.06 20.53
N LEU A 133 -4.78 0.28 20.53
CA LEU A 133 -5.73 1.16 21.22
C LEU A 133 -6.69 1.83 20.23
N PHE A 134 -7.94 1.39 20.22
CA PHE A 134 -8.97 1.86 19.28
C PHE A 134 -10.12 2.53 20.03
N PHE A 135 -10.16 3.85 20.00
CA PHE A 135 -11.16 4.67 20.70
C PHE A 135 -12.42 4.93 19.86
N GLU A 136 -12.34 4.71 18.54
CA GLU A 136 -13.49 4.68 17.61
C GLU A 136 -13.64 3.33 16.91
N ALA A 137 -14.85 3.03 16.42
CA ALA A 137 -15.17 1.74 15.83
C ALA A 137 -14.35 1.45 14.56
N SER A 138 -13.55 0.38 14.56
CA SER A 138 -12.84 -0.12 13.38
C SER A 138 -12.35 -1.56 13.51
N THR A 139 -13.22 -2.52 13.23
CA THR A 139 -12.87 -3.95 13.34
C THR A 139 -11.75 -4.35 12.39
N ARG A 140 -11.83 -3.97 11.10
CA ARG A 140 -10.84 -4.39 10.10
C ARG A 140 -9.47 -3.85 10.41
N THR A 141 -9.33 -2.54 10.64
CA THR A 141 -8.03 -1.92 10.90
C THR A 141 -7.41 -2.51 12.17
N ARG A 142 -8.19 -2.62 13.26
CA ARG A 142 -7.75 -3.20 14.53
C ARG A 142 -7.25 -4.64 14.38
N VAL A 143 -8.06 -5.50 13.77
CA VAL A 143 -7.73 -6.93 13.60
C VAL A 143 -6.54 -7.13 12.68
N SER A 144 -6.43 -6.36 11.59
CA SER A 144 -5.31 -6.49 10.65
C SER A 144 -3.97 -6.01 11.23
N PHE A 145 -3.95 -4.99 12.10
CA PHE A 145 -2.74 -4.65 12.85
C PHE A 145 -2.33 -5.75 13.82
N GLY A 146 -3.27 -6.24 14.63
CA GLY A 146 -2.99 -7.35 15.55
C GLY A 146 -2.52 -8.61 14.81
N ALA A 147 -3.18 -8.96 13.71
CA ALA A 147 -2.78 -10.10 12.88
C ALA A 147 -1.37 -9.92 12.28
N ALA A 148 -1.03 -8.73 11.76
CA ALA A 148 0.30 -8.45 11.24
C ALA A 148 1.39 -8.61 12.32
N PHE A 149 1.14 -8.12 13.53
CA PHE A 149 2.09 -8.24 14.65
C PHE A 149 2.24 -9.70 15.11
N CYS A 150 1.13 -10.43 15.26
CA CYS A 150 1.14 -11.86 15.57
C CYS A 150 1.84 -12.71 14.50
N ARG A 151 1.72 -12.34 13.22
CA ARG A 151 2.39 -13.03 12.09
C ARG A 151 3.92 -12.93 12.16
N LEU A 152 4.45 -11.90 12.80
CA LEU A 152 5.87 -11.73 13.08
C LEU A 152 6.30 -12.39 14.40
N GLY A 153 5.38 -13.01 15.14
CA GLY A 153 5.63 -13.72 16.40
C GLY A 153 5.38 -12.92 17.68
N GLY A 154 4.90 -11.67 17.56
CA GLY A 154 4.58 -10.83 18.71
C GLY A 154 3.21 -11.13 19.34
N SER A 155 2.97 -10.56 20.52
CA SER A 155 1.70 -10.62 21.25
C SER A 155 0.94 -9.30 21.16
N VAL A 156 -0.38 -9.32 21.36
CA VAL A 156 -1.23 -8.13 21.24
C VAL A 156 -2.04 -7.94 22.52
N CYS A 157 -1.96 -6.74 23.10
CA CYS A 157 -2.85 -6.24 24.13
C CYS A 157 -3.80 -5.22 23.49
N ASP A 158 -5.08 -5.53 23.43
CA ASP A 158 -6.08 -4.75 22.71
C ASP A 158 -7.03 -4.03 23.70
N THR A 159 -7.48 -2.83 23.34
CA THR A 159 -8.52 -2.10 24.06
C THR A 159 -9.43 -1.41 23.06
N THR A 160 -10.74 -1.58 23.23
CA THR A 160 -11.76 -1.03 22.32
C THR A 160 -12.74 -0.12 23.04
N GLY A 161 -12.98 1.05 22.44
CA GLY A 161 -14.03 1.99 22.84
C GLY A 161 -13.58 2.96 23.91
N PHE A 162 -13.87 4.26 23.70
CA PHE A 162 -13.54 5.33 24.64
C PHE A 162 -14.10 5.07 26.04
N THR A 163 -15.36 4.62 26.14
CA THR A 163 -16.07 4.32 27.39
C THR A 163 -15.42 3.25 28.26
N PHE A 164 -14.63 2.37 27.66
CA PHE A 164 -13.96 1.26 28.36
C PHE A 164 -12.51 1.60 28.75
N SER A 165 -12.04 2.80 28.41
CA SER A 165 -10.70 3.28 28.75
C SER A 165 -10.71 4.17 30.00
N SER A 166 -9.57 4.30 30.67
CA SER A 166 -9.36 5.26 31.76
C SER A 166 -9.56 6.71 31.32
N MET A 167 -9.47 7.01 30.02
CA MET A 167 -9.79 8.34 29.47
C MET A 167 -11.26 8.71 29.68
N ALA A 168 -12.18 7.74 29.72
CA ALA A 168 -13.58 8.01 30.09
C ALA A 168 -13.74 8.45 31.55
N LYS A 169 -12.73 8.20 32.40
CA LYS A 169 -12.66 8.67 33.78
C LYS A 169 -11.88 9.98 33.92
N GLY A 170 -11.52 10.62 32.80
CA GLY A 170 -10.82 11.90 32.76
C GLY A 170 -9.29 11.81 32.75
N GLU A 171 -8.70 10.63 32.53
CA GLU A 171 -7.24 10.52 32.34
C GLU A 171 -6.80 11.23 31.06
N SER A 172 -5.69 11.96 31.12
CA SER A 172 -5.14 12.67 29.96
C SER A 172 -4.55 11.69 28.92
N ILE A 173 -4.54 12.07 27.64
CA ILE A 173 -3.86 11.29 26.58
C ILE A 173 -2.40 11.05 26.94
N TYR A 174 -1.72 12.07 27.48
CA TYR A 174 -0.34 11.98 27.92
C TYR A 174 -0.13 10.89 28.98
N ASP A 175 -0.94 10.87 30.03
CA ASP A 175 -0.84 9.89 31.11
C ASP A 175 -1.17 8.48 30.62
N THR A 176 -2.26 8.33 29.85
CA THR A 176 -2.61 7.05 29.23
C THR A 176 -1.47 6.53 28.36
N SER A 177 -0.90 7.36 27.49
CA SER A 177 0.24 6.99 26.65
C SER A 177 1.45 6.58 27.48
N ARG A 178 1.77 7.34 28.54
CA ARG A 178 2.93 7.06 29.37
C ARG A 178 2.79 5.76 30.15
N VAL A 179 1.61 5.49 30.72
CA VAL A 179 1.30 4.24 31.41
C VAL A 179 1.39 3.07 30.44
N MET A 180 0.71 3.16 29.29
CA MET A 180 0.72 2.09 28.29
C MET A 180 2.13 1.83 27.74
N SER A 181 2.95 2.87 27.58
CA SER A 181 4.35 2.72 27.14
C SER A 181 5.24 1.88 28.06
N GLY A 182 4.85 1.71 29.33
CA GLY A 182 5.55 0.80 30.25
C GLY A 182 5.17 -0.67 30.09
N TYR A 183 4.12 -0.98 29.32
CA TYR A 183 3.57 -2.33 29.19
C TYR A 183 3.84 -2.97 27.83
N VAL A 184 4.12 -2.17 26.80
CA VAL A 184 4.17 -2.61 25.41
C VAL A 184 5.39 -2.05 24.68
N ASP A 185 5.78 -2.69 23.57
CA ASP A 185 6.96 -2.35 22.77
C ASP A 185 6.61 -1.48 21.55
N ALA A 186 5.35 -1.43 21.16
CA ALA A 186 4.82 -0.53 20.13
C ALA A 186 3.34 -0.25 20.38
N MET A 187 2.82 0.87 19.86
CA MET A 187 1.40 1.19 19.93
C MET A 187 0.82 1.49 18.55
N VAL A 188 -0.40 1.00 18.31
CA VAL A 188 -1.27 1.48 17.24
C VAL A 188 -2.40 2.25 17.90
N ILE A 189 -2.61 3.48 17.49
CA ILE A 189 -3.66 4.34 18.04
C ILE A 189 -4.65 4.70 16.94
N ARG A 190 -5.93 4.59 17.25
CA ARG A 190 -7.01 5.19 16.44
C ARG A 190 -7.93 6.00 17.33
N HIS A 191 -8.08 7.29 17.03
CA HIS A 191 -8.79 8.25 17.88
C HIS A 191 -9.77 9.10 17.03
N PRO A 192 -10.95 9.48 17.55
CA PRO A 192 -11.92 10.29 16.79
C PRO A 192 -11.49 11.76 16.61
N GLU A 193 -10.57 12.26 17.44
CA GLU A 193 -10.06 13.62 17.36
C GLU A 193 -8.75 13.67 16.56
N GLN A 194 -8.65 14.68 15.68
CA GLN A 194 -7.47 14.92 14.85
C GLN A 194 -6.31 15.41 15.70
N GLY A 195 -5.09 14.91 15.46
CA GLY A 195 -3.90 15.28 16.20
C GLY A 195 -3.68 14.49 17.50
N SER A 196 -4.69 13.79 18.02
CA SER A 196 -4.56 13.02 19.26
C SER A 196 -3.48 11.94 19.16
N VAL A 197 -3.28 11.31 18.00
CA VAL A 197 -2.22 10.30 17.83
C VAL A 197 -0.83 10.92 17.94
N ALA A 198 -0.65 12.16 17.48
CA ALA A 198 0.61 12.88 17.67
C ALA A 198 0.86 13.22 19.15
N GLU A 199 -0.19 13.52 19.90
CA GLU A 199 -0.11 13.71 21.36
C GLU A 199 0.31 12.42 22.09
N PHE A 200 -0.30 11.28 21.73
CA PHE A 200 0.15 9.95 22.21
C PHE A 200 1.64 9.73 21.91
N ALA A 201 2.08 10.03 20.69
CA ALA A 201 3.46 9.86 20.26
C ALA A 201 4.46 10.81 20.96
N ALA A 202 4.01 12.01 21.34
CA ALA A 202 4.84 12.95 22.10
C ALA A 202 5.20 12.41 23.50
N ALA A 203 4.26 11.68 24.14
CA ALA A 203 4.36 11.18 25.51
C ALA A 203 5.17 9.89 25.69
N THR A 204 5.70 9.30 24.62
CA THR A 204 6.40 8.01 24.67
C THR A 204 7.65 7.95 23.78
N ASN A 205 8.54 6.97 24.02
CA ASN A 205 9.71 6.67 23.19
C ASN A 205 9.57 5.37 22.39
N ILE A 206 8.52 4.58 22.63
CA ILE A 206 8.25 3.40 21.80
C ILE A 206 7.55 3.84 20.50
N PRO A 207 7.67 3.06 19.41
CA PRO A 207 6.99 3.39 18.16
C PRO A 207 5.47 3.52 18.31
N VAL A 208 4.92 4.60 17.73
CA VAL A 208 3.48 4.83 17.61
C VAL A 208 3.07 4.82 16.14
N VAL A 209 2.00 4.11 15.83
CA VAL A 209 1.43 4.01 14.47
C VAL A 209 0.03 4.60 14.46
N ASN A 210 -0.19 5.55 13.56
CA ASN A 210 -1.49 6.16 13.30
C ASN A 210 -2.40 5.19 12.51
N GLY A 211 -3.40 4.65 13.20
CA GLY A 211 -4.49 3.84 12.66
C GLY A 211 -5.72 4.65 12.24
N GLY A 212 -5.63 5.99 12.28
CA GLY A 212 -6.64 6.97 11.94
C GLY A 212 -6.90 7.97 13.08
N ASP A 213 -6.84 9.27 12.81
CA ASP A 213 -7.14 10.33 13.78
C ASP A 213 -8.18 11.32 13.24
N GLY A 214 -9.45 11.16 13.62
CA GLY A 214 -10.54 12.05 13.18
C GLY A 214 -10.60 12.27 11.66
N ALA A 215 -10.62 13.53 11.24
CA ALA A 215 -10.54 13.93 9.83
C ALA A 215 -9.08 14.11 9.32
N GLY A 216 -8.09 13.72 10.11
CA GLY A 216 -6.66 13.78 9.79
C GLY A 216 -6.22 12.70 8.80
N GLU A 217 -5.25 11.87 9.18
CA GLU A 217 -4.59 10.95 8.25
C GLU A 217 -4.79 9.46 8.59
N HIS A 218 -4.59 8.61 7.59
CA HIS A 218 -4.50 7.16 7.78
C HIS A 218 -3.33 6.59 6.96
N PRO A 219 -2.08 6.80 7.41
CA PRO A 219 -0.90 6.52 6.59
C PRO A 219 -0.73 5.04 6.23
N SER A 220 -1.05 4.13 7.15
CA SER A 220 -1.02 2.69 6.88
C SER A 220 -2.03 2.24 5.81
N GLN A 221 -3.16 2.93 5.65
CA GLN A 221 -4.12 2.67 4.58
C GLN A 221 -3.60 3.21 3.24
N ALA A 222 -3.05 4.42 3.21
CA ALA A 222 -2.46 4.96 1.98
C ALA A 222 -1.30 4.09 1.45
N LEU A 223 -0.46 3.58 2.36
CA LEU A 223 0.65 2.67 2.00
C LEU A 223 0.14 1.35 1.41
N LEU A 224 -0.90 0.73 1.99
CA LEU A 224 -1.44 -0.53 1.47
C LEU A 224 -2.22 -0.34 0.17
N ASP A 225 -2.87 0.82 0.01
CA ASP A 225 -3.55 1.20 -1.22
C ASP A 225 -2.54 1.37 -2.36
N LEU A 226 -1.47 2.15 -2.12
CA LEU A 226 -0.39 2.30 -3.09
C LEU A 226 0.29 0.96 -3.40
N TYR A 227 0.59 0.14 -2.38
CA TYR A 227 1.16 -1.20 -2.59
C TYR A 227 0.27 -2.06 -3.49
N THR A 228 -1.05 -1.97 -3.33
CA THR A 228 -2.01 -2.69 -4.17
C THR A 228 -1.98 -2.17 -5.61
N ILE A 229 -1.97 -0.85 -5.82
CA ILE A 229 -1.85 -0.26 -7.17
C ILE A 229 -0.56 -0.75 -7.85
N LEU A 230 0.59 -0.67 -7.15
CA LEU A 230 1.88 -1.10 -7.69
C LEU A 230 1.90 -2.60 -8.02
N THR A 231 1.32 -3.43 -7.15
CA THR A 231 1.27 -4.89 -7.37
C THR A 231 0.38 -5.24 -8.56
N GLU A 232 -0.79 -4.63 -8.66
CA GLU A 232 -1.72 -4.84 -9.77
C GLU A 232 -1.15 -4.30 -11.10
N PHE A 233 -0.48 -3.15 -11.08
CA PHE A 233 0.15 -2.57 -12.26
C PHE A 233 1.33 -3.42 -12.74
N SER A 234 2.18 -3.88 -11.84
CA SER A 234 3.27 -4.81 -12.16
C SER A 234 2.73 -6.08 -12.84
N ARG A 235 1.63 -6.63 -12.30
CA ARG A 235 0.94 -7.80 -12.88
C ARG A 235 0.40 -7.53 -14.29
N LEU A 236 -0.10 -6.31 -14.54
CA LEU A 236 -0.64 -5.88 -15.83
C LEU A 236 0.41 -5.31 -16.80
N GLY A 237 1.67 -5.17 -16.39
CA GLY A 237 2.71 -4.52 -17.18
C GLY A 237 2.51 -3.00 -17.34
N LYS A 238 1.82 -2.36 -16.40
CA LYS A 238 1.57 -0.92 -16.36
C LYS A 238 2.58 -0.19 -15.46
N LEU A 239 2.75 1.11 -15.70
CA LEU A 239 3.52 2.01 -14.84
C LEU A 239 2.56 2.92 -14.08
N LEU A 240 2.93 3.27 -12.84
CA LEU A 240 2.16 4.24 -12.05
C LEU A 240 2.37 5.66 -12.60
N ASP A 241 3.60 6.03 -12.95
CA ASP A 241 3.87 7.31 -13.59
C ASP A 241 3.06 7.45 -14.90
N GLY A 242 2.37 8.58 -15.07
CA GLY A 242 1.53 8.85 -16.24
C GLY A 242 0.15 8.20 -16.22
N SER A 243 -0.22 7.45 -15.18
CA SER A 243 -1.52 6.76 -15.11
C SER A 243 -2.67 7.69 -14.75
N HIS A 244 -3.89 7.25 -15.07
CA HIS A 244 -5.13 7.94 -14.74
C HIS A 244 -5.84 7.27 -13.56
N ILE A 245 -6.06 8.03 -12.49
CA ILE A 245 -6.71 7.59 -11.26
C ILE A 245 -8.01 8.36 -11.08
N ALA A 246 -9.14 7.66 -11.15
CA ALA A 246 -10.45 8.19 -10.82
C ALA A 246 -10.77 7.87 -9.35
N ILE A 247 -11.24 8.87 -8.59
CA ILE A 247 -11.60 8.70 -7.19
C ILE A 247 -13.04 9.18 -7.02
N THR A 248 -13.90 8.35 -6.42
CA THR A 248 -15.33 8.66 -6.30
C THR A 248 -15.90 8.49 -4.89
N GLY A 249 -16.91 9.29 -4.54
CA GLY A 249 -17.68 9.22 -3.29
C GLY A 249 -17.50 10.43 -2.37
N ASP A 250 -17.29 10.20 -1.07
CA ASP A 250 -17.04 11.26 -0.08
C ASP A 250 -15.56 11.66 -0.09
N LEU A 251 -15.24 12.66 -0.91
CA LEU A 251 -13.89 13.19 -1.04
C LEU A 251 -13.59 14.26 0.01
N LYS A 252 -14.62 14.87 0.61
CA LYS A 252 -14.48 15.94 1.61
C LYS A 252 -13.99 15.42 2.96
N TYR A 253 -14.57 14.32 3.44
CA TYR A 253 -14.27 13.79 4.77
C TYR A 253 -13.56 12.42 4.73
N GLY A 254 -13.20 11.96 3.53
CA GLY A 254 -12.50 10.70 3.28
C GLY A 254 -11.01 10.76 3.58
N ARG A 255 -10.61 10.67 4.87
CA ARG A 255 -9.19 10.68 5.30
C ARG A 255 -8.28 9.71 4.55
N THR A 256 -8.81 8.55 4.13
CA THR A 256 -8.05 7.54 3.37
C THR A 256 -7.70 8.06 1.98
N VAL A 257 -8.63 8.76 1.33
CA VAL A 257 -8.40 9.40 0.03
C VAL A 257 -7.42 10.54 0.15
N HIS A 258 -7.54 11.39 1.18
CA HIS A 258 -6.59 12.49 1.40
C HIS A 258 -5.16 11.96 1.53
N SER A 259 -4.99 10.93 2.38
CA SER A 259 -3.70 10.27 2.59
C SER A 259 -3.18 9.60 1.31
N LEU A 260 -4.06 8.94 0.54
CA LEU A 260 -3.70 8.28 -0.70
C LEU A 260 -3.28 9.28 -1.78
N MET A 261 -4.01 10.38 -1.98
CA MET A 261 -3.66 11.41 -2.97
C MET A 261 -2.31 12.06 -2.66
N LYS A 262 -2.06 12.41 -1.39
CA LYS A 262 -0.74 12.90 -0.94
C LYS A 262 0.37 11.88 -1.25
N MET A 263 0.14 10.59 -0.98
CA MET A 263 1.12 9.55 -1.27
C MET A 263 1.36 9.36 -2.78
N LEU A 264 0.30 9.38 -3.59
CA LEU A 264 0.39 9.27 -5.05
C LEU A 264 1.10 10.48 -5.67
N SER A 265 1.06 11.65 -5.04
CA SER A 265 1.78 12.86 -5.49
C SER A 265 3.31 12.74 -5.49
N LEU A 266 3.85 11.66 -4.89
CA LEU A 266 5.28 11.31 -4.99
C LEU A 266 5.67 10.79 -6.39
N TYR A 267 4.68 10.43 -7.22
CA TYR A 267 4.88 9.96 -8.60
C TYR A 267 4.74 11.13 -9.59
N LYS A 268 4.84 10.85 -10.89
CA LYS A 268 4.89 11.88 -11.94
C LYS A 268 3.81 11.69 -12.99
N GLY A 269 3.29 12.80 -13.50
CA GLY A 269 2.40 12.85 -14.65
C GLY A 269 1.04 12.19 -14.43
N LEU A 270 0.63 11.95 -13.18
CA LEU A 270 -0.68 11.37 -12.88
C LEU A 270 -1.81 12.31 -13.32
N LYS A 271 -2.87 11.72 -13.89
CA LYS A 271 -4.17 12.37 -14.03
C LYS A 271 -5.08 11.91 -12.89
N PHE A 272 -5.61 12.86 -12.13
CA PHE A 272 -6.65 12.62 -11.12
C PHE A 272 -7.99 13.12 -11.64
N THR A 273 -9.00 12.26 -11.66
CA THR A 273 -10.39 12.65 -11.87
C THR A 273 -11.16 12.42 -10.58
N LEU A 274 -11.59 13.51 -9.95
CA LEU A 274 -12.24 13.55 -8.65
C LEU A 274 -13.75 13.67 -8.86
N ILE A 275 -14.49 12.61 -8.56
CA ILE A 275 -15.92 12.48 -8.84
C ILE A 275 -16.67 12.49 -7.51
N SER A 276 -17.43 13.54 -7.21
CA SER A 276 -18.17 13.60 -5.94
C SER A 276 -19.56 14.18 -6.13
N PRO A 277 -20.52 13.83 -5.26
CA PRO A 277 -21.75 14.61 -5.14
C PRO A 277 -21.44 16.08 -4.79
N PRO A 278 -22.32 17.02 -5.15
CA PRO A 278 -22.22 18.40 -4.69
C PRO A 278 -22.07 18.49 -3.17
N GLY A 279 -21.09 19.27 -2.70
CA GLY A 279 -20.81 19.47 -1.27
C GLY A 279 -19.86 18.46 -0.63
N LEU A 280 -19.46 17.41 -1.37
CA LEU A 280 -18.48 16.40 -0.96
C LEU A 280 -17.17 16.46 -1.75
N GLU A 281 -16.87 17.61 -2.35
CA GLU A 281 -15.67 17.83 -3.13
C GLU A 281 -14.40 17.71 -2.27
N MET A 282 -13.30 17.33 -2.93
CA MET A 282 -11.97 17.29 -2.32
C MET A 282 -11.59 18.65 -1.73
N PRO A 283 -11.07 18.70 -0.50
CA PRO A 283 -10.59 19.94 0.09
C PRO A 283 -9.49 20.59 -0.78
N GLN A 284 -9.58 21.92 -0.91
CA GLN A 284 -8.73 22.70 -1.81
C GLN A 284 -7.24 22.59 -1.45
N ASP A 285 -6.91 22.49 -0.17
CA ASP A 285 -5.54 22.32 0.32
C ASP A 285 -4.91 21.01 -0.17
N ILE A 286 -5.68 19.93 -0.29
CA ILE A 286 -5.21 18.65 -0.84
C ILE A 286 -4.97 18.77 -2.35
N ILE A 287 -5.87 19.44 -3.07
CA ILE A 287 -5.71 19.69 -4.52
C ILE A 287 -4.44 20.50 -4.76
N GLU A 288 -4.24 21.58 -4.01
CA GLU A 288 -3.05 22.43 -4.13
C GLU A 288 -1.77 21.69 -3.78
N HIS A 289 -1.78 20.87 -2.72
CA HIS A 289 -0.64 20.05 -2.35
C HIS A 289 -0.21 19.11 -3.50
N VAL A 290 -1.18 18.48 -4.17
CA VAL A 290 -0.90 17.58 -5.29
C VAL A 290 -0.49 18.37 -6.53
N ALA A 291 -1.18 19.45 -6.88
CA ALA A 291 -0.89 20.26 -8.07
C ALA A 291 0.51 20.90 -8.06
N GLN A 292 1.06 21.17 -6.88
CA GLN A 292 2.42 21.72 -6.72
C GLN A 292 3.54 20.69 -7.00
N ARG A 293 3.20 19.42 -7.24
CA ARG A 293 4.16 18.31 -7.39
C ARG A 293 3.93 17.56 -8.70
N GLY A 294 4.98 16.87 -9.15
CA GLY A 294 4.87 15.76 -10.11
C GLY A 294 4.26 16.06 -11.49
N ASN A 295 3.97 17.32 -11.85
CA ASN A 295 3.23 17.70 -13.07
C ASN A 295 1.89 16.95 -13.21
N HIS A 296 1.12 16.91 -12.13
CA HIS A 296 -0.18 16.26 -12.12
C HIS A 296 -1.28 17.10 -12.78
N VAL A 297 -2.27 16.42 -13.36
CA VAL A 297 -3.52 17.04 -13.80
C VAL A 297 -4.60 16.64 -12.80
N VAL A 298 -5.33 17.60 -12.26
CA VAL A 298 -6.45 17.34 -11.33
C VAL A 298 -7.72 17.94 -11.92
N GLU A 299 -8.72 17.10 -12.18
CA GLU A 299 -10.03 17.47 -12.69
C GLU A 299 -11.10 17.10 -11.66
N GLN A 300 -12.05 18.01 -11.42
CA GLN A 300 -13.21 17.76 -10.57
C GLN A 300 -14.47 17.68 -11.42
N THR A 301 -15.36 16.73 -11.09
CA THR A 301 -16.61 16.50 -11.80
C THR A 301 -17.66 15.87 -10.88
N HIS A 302 -18.92 15.95 -11.30
CA HIS A 302 -20.04 15.27 -10.64
C HIS A 302 -20.57 14.10 -11.46
N SER A 303 -19.97 13.82 -12.63
CA SER A 303 -20.44 12.77 -13.53
C SER A 303 -19.61 11.50 -13.43
N MET A 304 -20.27 10.37 -13.20
CA MET A 304 -19.61 9.07 -13.16
C MET A 304 -19.12 8.58 -14.53
N THR A 305 -19.54 9.20 -15.63
CA THR A 305 -19.05 8.84 -16.97
C THR A 305 -17.58 9.25 -17.17
N ASP A 306 -17.07 10.18 -16.35
CA ASP A 306 -15.70 10.66 -16.40
C ASP A 306 -14.68 9.68 -15.80
N ILE A 307 -15.12 8.51 -15.30
CA ILE A 307 -14.21 7.37 -15.04
C ILE A 307 -13.55 6.86 -16.33
N LYS A 308 -14.07 7.26 -17.50
CA LYS A 308 -13.58 6.80 -18.79
C LYS A 308 -12.08 7.05 -18.94
N GLY A 309 -11.37 5.97 -19.25
CA GLY A 309 -9.91 6.02 -19.44
C GLY A 309 -9.10 5.85 -18.15
N ALA A 310 -9.74 5.69 -16.99
CA ALA A 310 -9.03 5.42 -15.74
C ALA A 310 -8.32 4.07 -15.75
N ASP A 311 -7.11 4.02 -15.19
CA ASP A 311 -6.36 2.80 -14.88
C ASP A 311 -6.69 2.27 -13.47
N VAL A 312 -7.08 3.17 -12.57
CA VAL A 312 -7.58 2.85 -11.22
C VAL A 312 -8.85 3.63 -10.94
N ILE A 313 -9.87 2.95 -10.43
CA ILE A 313 -11.06 3.56 -9.85
C ILE A 313 -11.04 3.26 -8.35
N TYR A 314 -10.91 4.30 -7.53
CA TYR A 314 -10.93 4.20 -6.08
C TYR A 314 -12.26 4.75 -5.53
N ALA A 315 -13.16 3.85 -5.15
CA ALA A 315 -14.47 4.21 -4.62
C ALA A 315 -14.45 4.34 -3.10
N THR A 316 -15.22 5.29 -2.58
CA THR A 316 -15.39 5.52 -1.14
C THR A 316 -16.86 5.55 -0.73
N ARG A 317 -17.10 5.06 0.49
CA ARG A 317 -18.41 5.12 1.13
C ARG A 317 -18.77 6.56 1.49
N VAL A 318 -19.97 6.98 1.11
CA VAL A 318 -20.59 8.21 1.64
C VAL A 318 -21.16 7.92 3.03
N GLN A 319 -20.59 8.54 4.06
CA GLN A 319 -20.96 8.27 5.45
C GLN A 319 -22.23 9.04 5.82
N LYS A 320 -23.40 8.50 5.45
CA LYS A 320 -24.71 9.14 5.70
C LYS A 320 -24.92 9.57 7.15
N GLU A 321 -24.34 8.84 8.09
CA GLU A 321 -24.36 9.16 9.52
C GLU A 321 -23.72 10.52 9.88
N ARG A 322 -22.97 11.17 8.97
CA ARG A 322 -22.38 12.50 9.17
C ARG A 322 -23.30 13.64 8.75
N PHE A 323 -24.41 13.34 8.10
CA PHE A 323 -25.37 14.33 7.63
C PHE A 323 -26.61 14.26 8.53
N SER A 324 -27.16 15.43 8.88
CA SER A 324 -28.53 15.50 9.42
C SER A 324 -29.49 14.87 8.41
N ASP A 325 -30.67 14.40 8.84
CA ASP A 325 -31.67 13.59 8.09
C ASP A 325 -32.16 14.12 6.71
N GLU A 326 -31.52 15.14 6.13
CA GLU A 326 -31.70 15.61 4.77
C GLU A 326 -31.03 14.67 3.75
N GLN A 327 -31.73 14.38 2.66
CA GLN A 327 -31.15 13.66 1.53
C GLN A 327 -29.98 14.47 0.97
N LEU A 328 -28.83 13.82 0.81
CA LEU A 328 -27.64 14.44 0.26
C LEU A 328 -27.90 14.79 -1.21
N GLU A 329 -28.01 16.08 -1.49
CA GLU A 329 -28.41 16.58 -2.81
C GLU A 329 -27.44 16.07 -3.89
N GLY A 330 -27.98 15.50 -4.96
CA GLY A 330 -27.18 14.97 -6.07
C GLY A 330 -26.53 13.60 -5.81
N TYR A 331 -26.69 12.99 -4.64
CA TYR A 331 -26.24 11.60 -4.43
C TYR A 331 -27.35 10.60 -4.77
N SER A 332 -27.24 9.97 -5.94
CA SER A 332 -28.20 9.01 -6.48
C SER A 332 -27.56 7.64 -6.74
N ALA A 333 -28.35 6.68 -7.22
CA ALA A 333 -27.88 5.39 -7.71
C ALA A 333 -26.84 5.51 -8.84
N ASP A 334 -26.77 6.64 -9.53
CA ASP A 334 -25.82 6.87 -10.61
C ASP A 334 -24.36 6.89 -10.12
N PHE A 335 -24.13 7.20 -8.84
CA PHE A 335 -22.81 7.19 -8.21
C PHE A 335 -22.26 5.78 -7.92
N GLN A 336 -23.09 4.74 -8.03
CA GLN A 336 -22.69 3.38 -7.72
C GLN A 336 -21.75 2.82 -8.78
N ILE A 337 -20.56 2.38 -8.37
CA ILE A 337 -19.70 1.56 -9.23
C ILE A 337 -20.33 0.17 -9.37
N ASN A 338 -20.84 -0.14 -10.57
CA ASN A 338 -21.45 -1.42 -10.91
C ASN A 338 -20.94 -1.94 -12.26
N LYS A 339 -21.31 -3.18 -12.60
CA LYS A 339 -20.84 -3.82 -13.83
C LYS A 339 -21.26 -3.08 -15.10
N ALA A 340 -22.50 -2.58 -15.16
CA ALA A 340 -23.00 -1.86 -16.34
C ALA A 340 -22.19 -0.59 -16.64
N LEU A 341 -21.86 0.19 -15.60
CA LEU A 341 -21.03 1.38 -15.71
C LEU A 341 -19.61 1.03 -16.22
N LEU A 342 -19.01 -0.02 -15.64
CA LEU A 342 -17.66 -0.45 -15.98
C LEU A 342 -17.56 -1.08 -17.36
N ASP A 343 -18.58 -1.81 -17.81
CA ASP A 343 -18.63 -2.39 -19.16
C ASP A 343 -18.83 -1.30 -20.23
N THR A 344 -19.41 -0.16 -19.85
CA THR A 344 -19.65 0.97 -20.77
C THR A 344 -18.47 1.95 -20.83
N PHE A 345 -17.86 2.29 -19.69
CA PHE A 345 -16.87 3.37 -19.59
C PHE A 345 -15.49 2.91 -19.09
N GLY A 346 -15.41 1.77 -18.39
CA GLY A 346 -14.16 1.25 -17.84
C GLY A 346 -13.27 0.63 -18.91
N LYS A 347 -11.95 0.68 -18.69
CA LYS A 347 -11.01 -0.15 -19.46
C LYS A 347 -11.22 -1.63 -19.11
N GLU A 348 -10.84 -2.54 -20.01
CA GLU A 348 -10.83 -3.98 -19.71
C GLU A 348 -9.88 -4.32 -18.55
N ASP A 349 -8.83 -3.53 -18.37
CA ASP A 349 -7.75 -3.71 -17.40
C ASP A 349 -7.70 -2.61 -16.32
N VAL A 350 -8.82 -1.91 -16.09
CA VAL A 350 -8.96 -0.99 -14.95
C VAL A 350 -8.96 -1.78 -13.64
N ILE A 351 -8.35 -1.21 -12.60
CA ILE A 351 -8.37 -1.78 -11.25
C ILE A 351 -9.39 -1.05 -10.38
N ILE A 352 -10.29 -1.78 -9.74
CA ILE A 352 -11.34 -1.22 -8.89
C ILE A 352 -10.98 -1.47 -7.42
N MET A 353 -10.85 -0.40 -6.65
CA MET A 353 -10.42 -0.40 -5.25
C MET A 353 -11.45 0.28 -4.36
N HIS A 354 -11.47 -0.12 -3.09
CA HIS A 354 -12.33 0.45 -2.06
C HIS A 354 -11.72 0.12 -0.69
N PRO A 355 -11.53 1.10 0.23
CA PRO A 355 -10.87 0.87 1.52
C PRO A 355 -11.67 -0.02 2.49
N LEU A 356 -12.86 -0.46 2.08
CA LEU A 356 -13.91 -1.09 2.85
C LEU A 356 -14.35 -0.30 4.12
N PRO A 357 -15.61 -0.43 4.60
CA PRO A 357 -16.63 -1.38 4.17
C PRO A 357 -17.28 -0.88 2.90
N ARG A 358 -17.58 -1.80 1.99
CA ARG A 358 -18.67 -1.59 1.03
C ARG A 358 -19.96 -1.56 1.84
N ASP A 359 -20.75 -0.53 1.63
CA ASP A 359 -22.02 -0.36 2.32
C ASP A 359 -23.13 -1.12 1.58
N SER A 360 -23.64 -2.18 2.20
CA SER A 360 -24.64 -3.05 1.57
C SER A 360 -26.08 -2.53 1.70
N ARG A 361 -26.30 -1.35 2.26
CA ARG A 361 -27.64 -0.75 2.33
C ARG A 361 -28.08 -0.32 0.92
N GLU A 362 -29.38 -0.45 0.61
CA GLU A 362 -29.93 -0.23 -0.74
C GLU A 362 -29.62 1.16 -1.30
N ASP A 363 -29.48 2.15 -0.43
CA ASP A 363 -29.31 3.55 -0.74
C ASP A 363 -27.87 4.06 -0.59
N ALA A 364 -26.90 3.17 -0.37
CA ALA A 364 -25.52 3.55 -0.06
C ALA A 364 -24.59 3.67 -1.26
N HIS A 365 -25.05 3.30 -2.45
CA HIS A 365 -24.53 3.63 -3.80
C HIS A 365 -23.00 3.83 -3.94
N ASP A 366 -22.16 3.05 -3.26
CA ASP A 366 -20.69 3.15 -3.32
C ASP A 366 -20.12 2.14 -4.33
N LEU A 367 -20.39 0.86 -4.11
CA LEU A 367 -19.88 -0.25 -4.91
C LEU A 367 -20.92 -1.37 -4.91
N SER A 368 -21.20 -1.94 -6.07
CA SER A 368 -22.20 -3.00 -6.22
C SER A 368 -21.61 -4.39 -5.96
N ILE A 369 -22.50 -5.35 -5.62
CA ILE A 369 -22.16 -6.76 -5.38
C ILE A 369 -22.06 -7.58 -6.67
N ASP A 370 -22.61 -7.09 -7.78
CA ASP A 370 -22.51 -7.73 -9.10
C ASP A 370 -21.07 -7.82 -9.63
N LEU A 371 -20.15 -7.07 -9.01
CA LEU A 371 -18.71 -7.09 -9.27
C LEU A 371 -17.93 -8.13 -8.46
N ASN A 372 -18.54 -8.89 -7.55
CA ASN A 372 -17.81 -9.84 -6.69
C ASN A 372 -16.95 -10.83 -7.49
N HIS A 373 -17.40 -11.23 -8.69
CA HIS A 373 -16.67 -12.12 -9.59
C HIS A 373 -15.88 -11.39 -10.67
N ASP A 374 -15.88 -10.06 -10.66
CA ASP A 374 -15.22 -9.28 -11.69
C ASP A 374 -13.69 -9.31 -11.47
N PRO A 375 -12.92 -9.70 -12.49
CA PRO A 375 -11.46 -9.73 -12.44
C PRO A 375 -10.81 -8.40 -12.02
N ARG A 376 -11.44 -7.29 -12.40
CA ARG A 376 -11.00 -5.91 -12.14
C ARG A 376 -11.15 -5.53 -10.68
N LEU A 377 -12.03 -6.21 -9.94
CA LEU A 377 -12.31 -5.93 -8.54
C LEU A 377 -11.15 -6.41 -7.65
N ALA A 378 -10.45 -5.46 -7.02
CA ALA A 378 -9.28 -5.72 -6.19
C ALA A 378 -9.52 -5.53 -4.68
N ILE A 379 -10.76 -5.25 -4.23
CA ILE A 379 -11.04 -4.84 -2.84
C ILE A 379 -10.60 -5.87 -1.78
N PHE A 380 -10.68 -7.17 -2.07
CA PHE A 380 -10.22 -8.22 -1.14
C PHE A 380 -8.70 -8.40 -1.21
N ARG A 381 -8.11 -8.35 -2.41
CA ARG A 381 -6.64 -8.33 -2.58
C ARG A 381 -6.02 -7.12 -1.88
N GLN A 382 -6.67 -5.96 -1.96
CA GLN A 382 -6.33 -4.74 -1.24
C GLN A 382 -6.37 -4.96 0.29
N ALA A 383 -7.44 -5.56 0.80
CA ALA A 383 -7.55 -5.87 2.23
C ALA A 383 -6.44 -6.84 2.70
N ASP A 384 -6.17 -7.89 1.92
CA ASP A 384 -5.13 -8.88 2.20
C ASP A 384 -3.72 -8.27 2.16
N ASN A 385 -3.46 -7.38 1.19
CA ASN A 385 -2.24 -6.59 1.08
C ASN A 385 -1.99 -5.69 2.30
N GLY A 386 -3.01 -5.41 3.11
CA GLY A 386 -2.86 -4.74 4.39
C GLY A 386 -1.98 -5.51 5.38
N ILE A 387 -1.97 -6.84 5.34
CA ILE A 387 -1.15 -7.67 6.25
C ILE A 387 0.36 -7.50 5.99
N PRO A 388 0.90 -7.78 4.79
CA PRO A 388 2.34 -7.66 4.54
C PRO A 388 2.85 -6.22 4.68
N VAL A 389 2.05 -5.21 4.31
CA VAL A 389 2.44 -3.80 4.49
C VAL A 389 2.54 -3.44 5.97
N ARG A 390 1.58 -3.87 6.81
CA ARG A 390 1.65 -3.61 8.26
C ARG A 390 2.77 -4.39 8.94
N MET A 391 3.05 -5.61 8.48
CA MET A 391 4.23 -6.36 8.90
C MET A 391 5.52 -5.59 8.58
N ALA A 392 5.64 -5.02 7.36
CA ALA A 392 6.77 -4.20 6.98
C ALA A 392 6.91 -2.95 7.85
N ILE A 393 5.80 -2.26 8.13
CA ILE A 393 5.78 -1.10 9.05
C ILE A 393 6.34 -1.48 10.42
N PHE A 394 5.84 -2.56 11.03
CA PHE A 394 6.35 -2.99 12.35
C PHE A 394 7.83 -3.41 12.30
N ALA A 395 8.21 -4.18 11.28
CA ALA A 395 9.58 -4.64 11.12
C ALA A 395 10.56 -3.46 11.02
N VAL A 396 10.22 -2.43 10.22
CA VAL A 396 11.03 -1.22 10.05
C VAL A 396 11.09 -0.41 11.34
N LEU A 397 9.94 -0.10 11.95
CA LEU A 397 9.90 0.75 13.15
C LEU A 397 10.65 0.13 14.33
N LEU A 398 10.62 -1.20 14.45
CA LEU A 398 11.37 -1.96 15.47
C LEU A 398 12.80 -2.30 15.03
N GLY A 399 13.19 -2.02 13.77
CA GLY A 399 14.54 -2.24 13.23
C GLY A 399 14.93 -3.70 13.08
N VAL A 400 13.97 -4.56 12.75
CA VAL A 400 14.16 -6.02 12.61
C VAL A 400 13.93 -6.52 11.18
N GLU A 401 13.72 -5.63 10.21
CA GLU A 401 13.43 -5.96 8.81
C GLU A 401 14.47 -6.89 8.18
N ASN A 402 15.76 -6.72 8.52
CA ASN A 402 16.86 -7.53 8.02
C ASN A 402 16.95 -8.93 8.66
N LEU A 403 16.23 -9.16 9.75
CA LEU A 403 16.20 -10.44 10.48
C LEU A 403 15.06 -11.35 10.03
N VAL A 404 14.07 -10.80 9.31
CA VAL A 404 12.84 -11.51 8.95
C VAL A 404 13.14 -12.76 8.11
N GLN A 405 13.93 -12.65 7.05
CA GLN A 405 14.25 -13.80 6.18
C GLN A 405 14.91 -14.94 6.94
N HIS A 406 15.87 -14.60 7.80
CA HIS A 406 16.59 -15.57 8.63
C HIS A 406 15.68 -16.28 9.64
N SER A 407 14.59 -15.63 10.04
CA SER A 407 13.59 -16.18 10.98
C SER A 407 12.53 -17.07 10.30
N MET A 408 12.47 -17.11 8.96
CA MET A 408 11.41 -17.82 8.25
C MET A 408 11.57 -19.34 8.31
N ARG A 409 10.47 -20.02 8.60
CA ARG A 409 10.36 -21.49 8.49
C ARG A 409 9.01 -21.87 7.88
N ASP A 410 8.90 -23.06 7.30
CA ASP A 410 7.64 -23.54 6.74
C ASP A 410 6.54 -23.63 7.79
N VAL A 411 5.30 -23.36 7.37
CA VAL A 411 4.13 -23.64 8.22
C VAL A 411 4.00 -25.14 8.48
N THR A 412 3.49 -25.49 9.66
CA THR A 412 3.25 -26.89 10.06
C THR A 412 1.77 -27.26 9.98
N TRP A 413 0.95 -26.43 9.34
CA TRP A 413 -0.48 -26.62 9.13
C TRP A 413 -0.83 -26.35 7.66
N SER A 414 -1.96 -26.86 7.19
CA SER A 414 -2.41 -26.68 5.81
C SER A 414 -3.21 -25.39 5.65
N PRO A 415 -2.71 -24.36 4.96
CA PRO A 415 -3.52 -23.21 4.58
C PRO A 415 -4.49 -23.58 3.43
N PRO A 416 -5.64 -22.91 3.32
CA PRO A 416 -6.49 -23.06 2.13
C PRO A 416 -5.77 -22.49 0.91
N SER A 417 -6.09 -23.00 -0.29
CA SER A 417 -5.54 -22.49 -1.55
C SER A 417 -6.08 -21.11 -1.92
N HIS A 418 -7.29 -20.77 -1.45
CA HIS A 418 -7.98 -19.49 -1.67
C HIS A 418 -8.57 -19.03 -0.31
N ILE A 419 -8.70 -17.72 -0.07
CA ILE A 419 -9.24 -17.20 1.19
C ILE A 419 -10.77 -17.11 1.11
N GLY A 420 -11.29 -16.46 0.07
CA GLY A 420 -12.70 -16.39 -0.25
C GLY A 420 -13.15 -17.59 -1.09
N PRO A 421 -14.41 -18.04 -0.94
CA PRO A 421 -14.95 -19.18 -1.70
C PRO A 421 -15.07 -18.89 -3.20
N GLU A 422 -15.17 -17.61 -3.55
CA GLU A 422 -15.42 -17.10 -4.90
C GLU A 422 -14.30 -16.17 -5.36
N ASP A 423 -13.16 -16.17 -4.66
CA ASP A 423 -12.00 -15.40 -5.08
C ASP A 423 -11.65 -15.81 -6.51
N ALA A 424 -11.71 -14.85 -7.44
CA ALA A 424 -11.37 -15.11 -8.82
C ALA A 424 -9.97 -15.74 -8.90
N VAL A 425 -9.84 -16.81 -9.68
CA VAL A 425 -8.55 -17.44 -9.98
C VAL A 425 -7.72 -16.44 -10.78
N PHE A 426 -6.99 -15.57 -10.09
CA PHE A 426 -6.21 -14.52 -10.73
C PHE A 426 -4.77 -14.95 -10.90
N HIS A 427 -4.37 -15.15 -12.15
CA HIS A 427 -3.05 -15.61 -12.54
C HIS A 427 -1.95 -14.76 -11.87
N GLY A 428 -1.18 -15.37 -10.96
CA GLY A 428 0.03 -14.76 -10.37
C GLY A 428 0.18 -14.85 -8.84
N MET A 429 -0.80 -15.38 -8.10
CA MET A 429 -0.71 -15.58 -6.65
C MET A 429 -0.74 -17.05 -6.19
N TYR A 430 -0.36 -17.99 -7.06
CA TYR A 430 -0.07 -19.38 -6.68
C TYR A 430 1.43 -19.61 -6.61
#